data_AF-A0A4S8N3T5-F1
#
_entry.id   AF-A0A4S8N3T5-F1
#
_cell.length_a   1.000
_cell.length_b   1.000
_cell.length_c   1.000
_cell.angle_alpha   90.00
_cell.angle_beta   90.00
_cell.angle_gamma   90.00
#
_symmetry.space_group_name_H-M   'P 1'
#
loop_
_entity.id
_entity.type
_entity.pdbx_description
1 polymer ?
#
loop_
_entity_poly.entity_id
_entity_poly.type
_entity_poly.pdbx_seq_one_letter_code
_entity_poly.pdbx_strand_id
1 'polypeptide(L)'
;MSHDNPGSTPPGWYPDGQGGQRWWDGSQWTSHTQPAQPPQQPAPQPYGGGGGFAGPGGPGGPGGGFGGGYGTPPKKKRTGLIIGIVVAVVVLLVGGGVALALLLGGDGDGGSKDKDAADGPRSPVEVAEAYLNANFEGDYGTICELAEESERSEELEDADADDCDEYQDNIQEDVDERNDDYIEEYDESYDDILDDIDYSVTVEDAVEDGDSATVDWQETYEYSGDNDTFLEEAFDGDTTYESDGTMLLCRADDEWFVKDPYYDEDYSENCDGESADGNDDGDDYSDGIY
;
A
#
# COMPACT_ATOMS: atom_id res chain seq x y z
N MET A 1 -16.19 40.11 33.58
CA MET A 1 -16.97 39.95 32.35
C MET A 1 -16.47 38.69 31.70
N SER A 2 -17.23 37.61 31.78
CA SER A 2 -16.94 36.35 31.07
C SER A 2 -17.25 36.60 29.59
N HIS A 3 -16.28 36.37 28.72
CA HIS A 3 -16.52 36.35 27.28
C HIS A 3 -17.01 34.95 26.90
N ASP A 4 -18.26 34.84 26.46
CA ASP A 4 -18.78 33.65 25.80
C ASP A 4 -18.04 33.47 24.47
N ASN A 5 -17.34 32.35 24.32
CA ASN A 5 -16.69 31.95 23.07
C ASN A 5 -17.79 31.47 22.09
N PRO A 6 -17.93 32.04 20.87
CA PRO A 6 -18.91 31.54 19.91
C PRO A 6 -18.54 30.11 19.51
N GLY A 7 -19.47 29.18 19.73
CA GLY A 7 -19.27 27.75 19.54
C GLY A 7 -18.82 27.40 18.13
N SER A 8 -17.64 26.78 18.02
CA SER A 8 -17.20 26.07 16.83
C SER A 8 -18.11 24.87 16.60
N THR A 9 -18.61 24.71 15.38
CA THR A 9 -19.33 23.50 14.96
C THR A 9 -18.42 22.29 15.19
N PRO A 10 -18.83 21.31 16.01
CA PRO A 10 -17.99 20.15 16.29
C PRO A 10 -17.81 19.30 15.03
N PRO A 11 -16.68 18.58 14.89
CA PRO A 11 -16.47 17.62 13.81
C PRO A 11 -17.59 16.58 13.76
N GLY A 12 -18.05 16.22 12.56
CA GLY A 12 -19.17 15.29 12.39
C GLY A 12 -19.75 15.24 10.99
N TRP A 13 -20.71 14.33 10.79
CA TRP A 13 -21.50 14.23 9.56
C TRP A 13 -22.65 15.24 9.57
N TYR A 14 -22.79 16.00 8.48
CA TYR A 14 -23.86 16.97 8.31
C TYR A 14 -24.49 16.87 6.92
N PRO A 15 -25.75 17.31 6.72
CA PRO A 15 -26.41 17.24 5.42
C PRO A 15 -25.68 18.04 4.33
N ASP A 16 -25.50 17.45 3.15
CA ASP A 16 -24.76 18.05 2.03
C ASP A 16 -25.61 18.86 1.04
N GLY A 17 -26.94 18.86 1.22
CA GLY A 17 -27.90 19.54 0.33
C GLY A 17 -28.27 18.76 -0.95
N GLN A 18 -27.62 17.62 -1.23
CA GLN A 18 -27.89 16.74 -2.37
C GLN A 18 -28.61 15.44 -1.96
N GLY A 19 -28.90 15.30 -0.66
CA GLY A 19 -29.59 14.14 -0.10
C GLY A 19 -28.65 13.13 0.57
N GLY A 20 -27.37 13.47 0.71
CA GLY A 20 -26.36 12.74 1.47
C GLY A 20 -25.93 13.50 2.72
N GLN A 21 -24.89 12.99 3.36
CA GLN A 21 -24.16 13.67 4.43
C GLN A 21 -22.70 13.82 4.02
N ARG A 22 -22.08 14.94 4.41
CA ARG A 22 -20.66 15.23 4.22
C ARG A 22 -19.99 15.42 5.58
N TRP A 23 -18.73 15.02 5.69
CA TRP A 23 -17.96 15.17 6.92
C TRP A 23 -17.41 16.60 7.08
N TRP A 24 -17.57 17.15 8.27
CA TRP A 24 -16.93 18.38 8.75
C TRP A 24 -15.85 18.01 9.75
N ASP A 25 -14.61 18.46 9.55
CA ASP A 25 -13.47 18.10 10.41
C ASP A 25 -13.30 19.04 11.63
N GLY A 26 -14.17 20.05 11.78
CA GLY A 26 -14.04 21.10 12.80
C GLY A 26 -13.60 22.45 12.23
N SER A 27 -13.00 22.46 11.05
CA SER A 27 -12.43 23.63 10.37
C SER A 27 -12.91 23.79 8.92
N GLN A 28 -13.13 22.69 8.20
CA GLN A 28 -13.61 22.67 6.81
C GLN A 28 -14.42 21.40 6.48
N TRP A 29 -15.09 21.43 5.32
CA TRP A 29 -15.78 20.28 4.76
C TRP A 29 -14.77 19.39 4.01
N THR A 30 -14.80 18.09 4.24
CA THR A 30 -13.94 17.14 3.53
C THR A 30 -14.64 16.54 2.30
N SER A 31 -13.91 15.74 1.52
CA SER A 31 -14.45 15.00 0.36
C SER A 31 -15.29 13.78 0.74
N HIS A 32 -15.21 13.34 2.00
CA HIS A 32 -15.97 12.20 2.50
C HIS A 32 -17.48 12.49 2.46
N THR A 33 -18.21 11.66 1.71
CA THR A 33 -19.67 11.70 1.61
C THR A 33 -20.26 10.33 1.89
N GLN A 34 -21.48 10.30 2.44
CA GLN A 34 -22.23 9.07 2.64
C GLN A 34 -23.71 9.27 2.32
N PRO A 35 -24.40 8.23 1.82
CA PRO A 35 -25.84 8.30 1.59
C PRO A 35 -26.59 8.55 2.92
N ALA A 36 -27.69 9.30 2.87
CA ALA A 36 -28.52 9.50 4.06
C ALA A 36 -29.05 8.15 4.57
N GLN A 37 -28.85 7.86 5.86
CA GLN A 37 -29.40 6.65 6.45
C GLN A 37 -30.93 6.67 6.33
N PRO A 38 -31.56 5.58 5.85
CA PRO A 38 -33.01 5.48 5.84
C PRO A 38 -33.52 5.56 7.29
N PRO A 39 -34.64 6.27 7.56
CA PRO A 39 -35.17 6.40 8.90
C PRO A 39 -35.41 5.02 9.51
N GLN A 40 -34.75 4.74 10.64
CA GLN A 40 -34.99 3.51 11.39
C GLN A 40 -36.47 3.45 11.79
N GLN A 41 -37.21 2.47 11.26
CA GLN A 41 -38.57 2.22 11.69
C GLN A 41 -38.55 1.85 13.19
N PRO A 42 -39.35 2.49 14.05
CA PRO A 42 -39.40 2.15 15.46
C PRO A 42 -39.93 0.72 15.62
N ALA A 43 -39.18 -0.10 16.37
CA ALA A 43 -39.59 -1.45 16.75
C ALA A 43 -40.93 -1.40 17.51
N PRO A 44 -41.90 -2.29 17.20
CA PRO A 44 -43.20 -2.29 17.87
C PRO A 44 -43.06 -2.68 19.35
N GLN A 45 -43.55 -1.82 20.24
CA GLN A 45 -43.66 -2.12 21.67
C GLN A 45 -44.76 -3.16 21.96
N PRO A 46 -44.56 -4.07 22.94
CA PRO A 46 -45.59 -5.02 23.33
C PRO A 46 -46.59 -4.37 24.28
N TYR A 47 -47.84 -4.21 23.84
CA TYR A 47 -48.96 -3.78 24.69
C TYR A 47 -49.60 -5.00 25.36
N GLY A 48 -49.63 -4.99 26.69
CA GLY A 48 -50.25 -6.03 27.51
C GLY A 48 -51.76 -5.86 27.70
N GLY A 49 -52.46 -7.00 27.78
CA GLY A 49 -53.53 -7.28 28.74
C GLY A 49 -54.96 -6.81 28.42
N GLY A 50 -55.88 -7.77 28.24
CA GLY A 50 -57.33 -7.53 28.37
C GLY A 50 -58.19 -8.62 27.74
N GLY A 51 -58.82 -9.49 28.55
CA GLY A 51 -59.45 -10.75 28.13
C GLY A 51 -60.86 -10.70 27.52
N GLY A 52 -61.34 -11.86 27.05
CA GLY A 52 -62.78 -12.11 26.81
C GLY A 52 -63.19 -13.15 25.75
N PHE A 53 -63.46 -14.39 26.20
CA PHE A 53 -64.47 -15.39 25.76
C PHE A 53 -64.65 -15.89 24.30
N ALA A 54 -64.25 -17.15 24.09
CA ALA A 54 -64.95 -18.35 23.54
C ALA A 54 -65.82 -18.34 22.24
N GLY A 55 -65.46 -19.22 21.29
CA GLY A 55 -66.38 -19.90 20.34
C GLY A 55 -65.71 -20.48 19.07
N PRO A 56 -66.12 -21.65 18.50
CA PRO A 56 -65.19 -22.60 17.87
C PRO A 56 -65.32 -22.82 16.34
N GLY A 57 -64.24 -23.32 15.71
CA GLY A 57 -64.31 -24.21 14.54
C GLY A 57 -63.48 -23.81 13.30
N GLY A 58 -62.66 -24.73 12.78
CA GLY A 58 -62.17 -24.70 11.39
C GLY A 58 -60.68 -25.06 11.19
N PRO A 59 -60.33 -26.16 10.47
CA PRO A 59 -58.98 -26.76 10.47
C PRO A 59 -58.13 -26.45 9.22
N GLY A 60 -56.80 -26.55 9.35
CA GLY A 60 -55.92 -26.99 8.26
C GLY A 60 -54.65 -26.16 8.02
N GLY A 61 -53.49 -26.76 8.26
CA GLY A 61 -52.18 -26.26 7.81
C GLY A 61 -51.01 -27.00 8.47
N PRO A 62 -50.30 -27.91 7.78
CA PRO A 62 -49.27 -28.76 8.38
C PRO A 62 -47.89 -28.11 8.44
N GLY A 63 -47.29 -28.12 9.63
CA GLY A 63 -46.06 -28.88 9.93
C GLY A 63 -44.69 -28.35 9.47
N GLY A 64 -43.83 -28.10 10.46
CA GLY A 64 -42.36 -28.21 10.38
C GLY A 64 -41.64 -26.87 10.34
N GLY A 65 -40.60 -26.58 11.12
CA GLY A 65 -39.85 -27.37 12.08
C GLY A 65 -38.87 -26.43 12.80
N PHE A 66 -38.57 -26.77 14.05
CA PHE A 66 -37.57 -26.09 14.88
C PHE A 66 -36.16 -26.40 14.37
N GLY A 67 -35.30 -25.38 14.32
CA GLY A 67 -33.88 -25.54 14.04
C GLY A 67 -33.15 -24.22 14.25
N GLY A 68 -32.69 -23.99 15.48
CA GLY A 68 -31.72 -22.94 15.77
C GLY A 68 -30.39 -23.30 15.13
N GLY A 69 -29.92 -22.44 14.22
CA GLY A 69 -28.60 -22.50 13.62
C GLY A 69 -27.89 -21.19 13.92
N TYR A 70 -26.85 -21.26 14.75
CA TYR A 70 -25.85 -20.21 14.86
C TYR A 70 -25.30 -19.95 13.46
N GLY A 71 -25.36 -18.70 13.01
CA GLY A 71 -24.69 -18.28 11.79
C GLY A 71 -23.21 -18.59 11.92
N THR A 72 -22.71 -19.48 11.07
CA THR A 72 -21.28 -19.64 10.84
C THR A 72 -20.70 -18.32 10.34
N PRO A 73 -19.55 -17.85 10.87
CA PRO A 73 -18.87 -16.68 10.30
C PRO A 73 -18.56 -16.95 8.82
N PRO A 74 -18.58 -15.91 7.96
CA PRO A 74 -18.23 -16.10 6.55
C PRO A 74 -16.83 -16.69 6.48
N LYS A 75 -16.70 -17.86 5.84
CA LYS A 75 -15.39 -18.44 5.54
C LYS A 75 -14.69 -17.46 4.60
N LYS A 76 -13.66 -16.76 5.10
CA LYS A 76 -12.71 -15.98 4.29
C LYS A 76 -12.23 -16.93 3.19
N LYS A 77 -12.52 -16.62 1.94
CA LYS A 77 -12.03 -17.41 0.81
C LYS A 77 -10.51 -17.25 0.82
N ARG A 78 -9.80 -18.35 0.93
CA ARG A 78 -8.34 -18.38 0.79
C ARG A 78 -7.99 -18.25 -0.68
N THR A 79 -8.25 -17.06 -1.23
CA THR A 79 -7.81 -16.66 -2.57
C THR A 79 -6.42 -16.00 -2.50
N GLY A 80 -5.87 -15.77 -1.31
CA GLY A 80 -4.58 -15.08 -1.12
C GLY A 80 -3.36 -15.99 -0.96
N LEU A 81 -3.30 -17.16 -1.61
CA LEU A 81 -2.08 -18.01 -1.57
C LEU A 81 -1.47 -18.25 -2.96
N ILE A 82 -2.11 -17.72 -4.02
CA ILE A 82 -1.55 -17.78 -5.38
C ILE A 82 -1.30 -16.36 -5.90
N ILE A 83 -2.06 -15.37 -5.41
CA ILE A 83 -1.96 -13.94 -5.79
C ILE A 83 -0.68 -13.29 -5.25
N GLY A 84 -0.13 -13.79 -4.14
CA GLY A 84 1.11 -13.23 -3.55
C GLY A 84 2.39 -13.53 -4.34
N ILE A 85 2.36 -14.43 -5.33
CA ILE A 85 3.54 -14.73 -6.16
C ILE A 85 3.56 -13.84 -7.41
N VAL A 86 2.41 -13.40 -7.92
CA VAL A 86 2.36 -12.54 -9.11
C VAL A 86 2.74 -11.11 -8.75
N VAL A 87 2.30 -10.59 -7.60
CA VAL A 87 2.73 -9.26 -7.13
C VAL A 87 4.18 -9.27 -6.66
N ALA A 88 4.68 -10.34 -6.05
CA ALA A 88 6.11 -10.46 -5.76
C ALA A 88 6.94 -10.50 -7.05
N VAL A 89 6.41 -11.08 -8.14
CA VAL A 89 7.08 -11.08 -9.44
C VAL A 89 6.94 -9.72 -10.12
N VAL A 90 5.82 -9.00 -10.08
CA VAL A 90 5.72 -7.63 -10.62
C VAL A 90 6.58 -6.64 -9.81
N VAL A 91 6.63 -6.76 -8.48
CA VAL A 91 7.53 -5.94 -7.62
C VAL A 91 9.01 -6.36 -7.74
N LEU A 92 9.32 -7.60 -8.18
CA LEU A 92 10.67 -8.07 -8.55
C LEU A 92 10.99 -7.91 -10.07
N LEU A 93 10.03 -7.46 -10.89
CA LEU A 93 10.14 -7.35 -12.36
C LEU A 93 9.99 -5.91 -12.88
N VAL A 94 9.56 -4.95 -12.06
CA VAL A 94 9.39 -3.55 -12.51
C VAL A 94 10.69 -2.75 -12.52
N GLY A 95 11.81 -3.29 -12.06
CA GLY A 95 13.07 -2.60 -12.30
C GLY A 95 13.56 -2.84 -13.74
N GLY A 96 13.07 -1.99 -14.64
CA GLY A 96 13.59 -1.78 -15.98
C GLY A 96 13.72 -0.29 -16.20
N GLY A 97 14.95 0.22 -16.14
CA GLY A 97 15.19 1.65 -16.20
C GLY A 97 15.05 2.25 -17.59
N VAL A 98 14.24 3.31 -17.71
CA VAL A 98 14.27 4.18 -18.90
C VAL A 98 15.29 5.30 -18.71
N ALA A 99 16.36 5.25 -19.49
CA ALA A 99 17.30 6.34 -19.65
C ALA A 99 16.69 7.51 -20.47
N LEU A 100 15.95 8.43 -19.84
CA LEU A 100 15.54 9.69 -20.50
C LEU A 100 16.55 10.83 -20.28
N ALA A 101 17.67 10.78 -21.01
CA ALA A 101 18.54 11.94 -21.22
C ALA A 101 18.42 12.52 -22.64
N LEU A 102 17.61 13.60 -22.72
CA LEU A 102 17.71 14.75 -23.64
C LEU A 102 17.20 14.58 -25.10
N LEU A 103 16.01 15.11 -25.37
CA LEU A 103 15.74 16.32 -26.19
C LEU A 103 14.32 16.31 -26.75
N LEU A 104 13.42 17.12 -26.17
CA LEU A 104 12.52 18.07 -26.85
C LEU A 104 11.68 18.80 -25.78
N GLY A 105 11.75 20.13 -25.75
CA GLY A 105 11.19 20.95 -24.69
C GLY A 105 9.67 21.12 -24.73
N GLY A 106 9.07 21.09 -23.54
CA GLY A 106 7.76 21.64 -23.21
C GLY A 106 7.71 21.93 -21.71
N ASP A 107 7.59 23.21 -21.35
CA ASP A 107 7.49 23.76 -19.99
C ASP A 107 6.54 22.98 -19.05
N GLY A 108 7.02 22.64 -17.85
CA GLY A 108 6.20 22.18 -16.73
C GLY A 108 6.99 21.62 -15.55
N ASP A 109 7.59 22.52 -14.75
CA ASP A 109 7.82 22.42 -13.29
C ASP A 109 8.03 21.04 -12.63
N GLY A 110 9.26 20.76 -12.17
CA GLY A 110 9.60 19.63 -11.28
C GLY A 110 10.82 18.83 -11.74
N GLY A 111 11.78 18.56 -10.84
CA GLY A 111 12.88 17.62 -11.11
C GLY A 111 14.22 18.29 -11.45
N SER A 112 14.91 18.78 -10.42
CA SER A 112 16.31 19.20 -10.52
C SER A 112 17.19 18.02 -10.92
N LYS A 113 17.73 18.08 -12.14
CA LYS A 113 18.94 17.35 -12.54
C LYS A 113 20.15 17.99 -11.85
N ASP A 114 20.34 17.72 -10.57
CA ASP A 114 21.57 18.04 -9.86
C ASP A 114 22.10 16.74 -9.25
N LYS A 115 23.08 16.13 -9.92
CA LYS A 115 23.98 15.10 -9.34
C LYS A 115 24.86 15.66 -8.20
N ASP A 116 24.60 16.90 -7.78
CA ASP A 116 25.26 17.65 -6.72
C ASP A 116 24.30 17.92 -5.52
N ALA A 117 23.11 17.31 -5.47
CA ALA A 117 22.14 17.46 -4.38
C ALA A 117 22.36 16.51 -3.18
N ALA A 118 23.45 15.74 -3.16
CA ALA A 118 23.76 14.75 -2.12
C ALA A 118 24.44 15.32 -0.86
N ASP A 119 24.58 16.64 -0.70
CA ASP A 119 25.46 17.25 0.32
C ASP A 119 24.72 17.84 1.55
N GLY A 120 23.50 17.37 1.84
CA GLY A 120 22.74 17.78 3.02
C GLY A 120 21.96 16.62 3.66
N PRO A 121 21.72 16.65 4.99
CA PRO A 121 20.95 15.61 5.65
C PRO A 121 19.53 15.58 5.09
N ARG A 122 19.14 14.43 4.54
CA ARG A 122 17.78 14.15 4.07
C ARG A 122 16.92 13.77 5.29
N SER A 123 15.69 14.26 5.36
CA SER A 123 14.71 13.78 6.33
C SER A 123 14.27 12.34 5.98
N PRO A 124 13.70 11.57 6.94
CA PRO A 124 13.22 10.22 6.65
C PRO A 124 12.20 10.18 5.50
N VAL A 125 11.34 11.20 5.40
CA VAL A 125 10.35 11.37 4.33
C VAL A 125 11.03 11.52 2.97
N GLU A 126 12.07 12.36 2.87
CA GLU A 126 12.81 12.56 1.62
C GLU A 126 13.59 11.31 1.20
N VAL A 127 14.09 10.53 2.16
CA VAL A 127 14.76 9.24 1.87
C VAL A 127 13.76 8.21 1.37
N ALA A 128 12.61 8.08 2.05
CA ALA A 128 11.56 7.15 1.64
C ALA A 128 11.01 7.48 0.24
N GLU A 129 10.73 8.75 -0.04
CA GLU A 129 10.26 9.18 -1.35
C GLU A 129 11.31 8.92 -2.44
N ALA A 130 12.60 9.19 -2.16
CA ALA A 130 13.68 8.91 -3.11
C ALA A 130 13.81 7.41 -3.39
N TYR A 131 13.70 6.56 -2.37
CA TYR A 131 13.76 5.11 -2.51
C TYR A 131 12.60 4.56 -3.36
N LEU A 132 11.37 4.99 -3.09
CA LEU A 132 10.18 4.51 -3.82
C LEU A 132 10.21 4.92 -5.30
N ASN A 133 10.61 6.17 -5.59
CA ASN A 133 10.80 6.61 -6.97
C ASN A 133 11.92 5.83 -7.66
N ALA A 134 13.06 5.61 -7.00
CA ALA A 134 14.15 4.81 -7.55
C ALA A 134 13.72 3.35 -7.84
N ASN A 135 12.86 2.78 -7.01
CA ASN A 135 12.28 1.45 -7.23
C ASN A 135 11.40 1.40 -8.48
N PHE A 136 10.51 2.37 -8.65
CA PHE A 136 9.68 2.47 -9.86
C PHE A 136 10.52 2.72 -11.13
N GLU A 137 11.55 3.56 -11.03
CA GLU A 137 12.42 3.93 -12.15
C GLU A 137 13.49 2.88 -12.47
N GLY A 138 13.63 1.81 -11.69
CA GLY A 138 14.71 0.83 -11.85
C GLY A 138 16.12 1.39 -11.61
N ASP A 139 16.24 2.45 -10.78
CA ASP A 139 17.53 3.02 -10.35
C ASP A 139 18.06 2.24 -9.14
N TYR A 140 18.47 1.00 -9.40
CA TYR A 140 19.04 0.06 -8.43
C TYR A 140 20.30 0.58 -7.73
N GLY A 141 21.09 1.42 -8.40
CA GLY A 141 22.22 2.11 -7.78
C GLY A 141 21.76 3.01 -6.63
N THR A 142 20.72 3.81 -6.85
CA THR A 142 20.14 4.67 -5.81
C THR A 142 19.48 3.85 -4.70
N ILE A 143 18.78 2.76 -5.04
CA ILE A 143 18.19 1.84 -4.05
C ILE A 143 19.29 1.30 -3.12
N CYS A 144 20.37 0.77 -3.70
CA CYS A 144 21.54 0.28 -2.97
C CYS A 144 22.19 1.38 -2.11
N GLU A 145 22.34 2.60 -2.63
CA GLU A 145 22.93 3.71 -1.88
C GLU A 145 22.09 4.13 -0.66
N LEU A 146 20.76 4.08 -0.79
CA LEU A 146 19.81 4.46 0.26
C LEU A 146 19.55 3.32 1.25
N ALA A 147 19.92 2.09 0.93
CA ALA A 147 19.78 0.94 1.82
C ALA A 147 20.70 1.04 3.05
N GLU A 148 20.21 0.52 4.18
CA GLU A 148 20.98 0.37 5.41
C GLU A 148 22.17 -0.57 5.18
N GLU A 149 23.25 -0.42 5.95
CA GLU A 149 24.52 -1.08 5.64
C GLU A 149 24.46 -2.60 5.65
N SER A 150 23.65 -3.22 6.52
CA SER A 150 23.49 -4.67 6.50
C SER A 150 22.76 -5.12 5.25
N GLU A 151 21.63 -4.47 4.91
CA GLU A 151 20.82 -4.77 3.73
C GLU A 151 21.65 -4.62 2.45
N ARG A 152 22.31 -3.47 2.30
CA ARG A 152 23.17 -3.18 1.17
C ARG A 152 24.28 -4.23 1.03
N SER A 153 24.89 -4.64 2.13
CA SER A 153 25.98 -5.62 2.08
C SER A 153 25.49 -6.99 1.60
N GLU A 154 24.29 -7.39 2.00
CA GLU A 154 23.65 -8.63 1.55
C GLU A 154 23.28 -8.56 0.06
N GLU A 155 22.67 -7.46 -0.38
CA GLU A 155 22.32 -7.24 -1.80
C GLU A 155 23.54 -7.27 -2.72
N LEU A 156 24.64 -6.62 -2.30
CA LEU A 156 25.90 -6.62 -3.04
C LEU A 156 26.53 -8.02 -3.10
N GLU A 157 26.48 -8.79 -2.01
CA GLU A 157 26.99 -10.16 -2.01
C GLU A 157 26.17 -11.07 -2.94
N ASP A 158 24.84 -10.99 -2.88
CA ASP A 158 23.94 -11.82 -3.70
C ASP A 158 24.07 -11.52 -5.20
N ALA A 159 24.35 -10.26 -5.56
CA ALA A 159 24.56 -9.82 -6.93
C ALA A 159 26.02 -9.94 -7.42
N ASP A 160 26.93 -10.50 -6.60
CA ASP A 160 28.37 -10.56 -6.88
C ASP A 160 28.97 -9.17 -7.28
N ALA A 161 28.56 -8.10 -6.59
CA ALA A 161 28.95 -6.72 -6.87
C ALA A 161 29.85 -6.13 -5.76
N ASP A 162 30.88 -5.34 -6.13
CA ASP A 162 31.78 -4.68 -5.17
C ASP A 162 31.22 -3.34 -4.65
N ASP A 163 30.36 -2.67 -5.42
CA ASP A 163 29.72 -1.40 -5.08
C ASP A 163 28.36 -1.20 -5.79
N CYS A 164 27.64 -0.13 -5.44
CA CYS A 164 26.30 0.13 -5.97
C CYS A 164 26.29 0.44 -7.48
N ASP A 165 27.39 0.92 -8.06
CA ASP A 165 27.48 1.11 -9.52
C ASP A 165 27.56 -0.26 -10.22
N GLU A 166 28.39 -1.18 -9.70
CA GLU A 166 28.46 -2.55 -10.21
C GLU A 166 27.16 -3.34 -9.97
N TYR A 167 26.49 -3.10 -8.84
CA TYR A 167 25.16 -3.66 -8.57
C TYR A 167 24.14 -3.26 -9.63
N GLN A 168 24.03 -1.96 -9.94
CA GLN A 168 23.17 -1.47 -11.01
C GLN A 168 23.47 -2.14 -12.34
N ASP A 169 24.75 -2.24 -12.71
CA ASP A 169 25.16 -2.83 -13.99
C ASP A 169 24.79 -4.33 -14.06
N ASN A 170 25.04 -5.10 -12.99
CA ASN A 170 24.73 -6.52 -12.93
C ASN A 170 23.23 -6.79 -13.01
N ILE A 171 22.44 -6.06 -12.21
CA ILE A 171 20.98 -6.22 -12.22
C ILE A 171 20.39 -5.77 -13.57
N GLN A 172 20.91 -4.70 -14.18
CA GLN A 172 20.43 -4.26 -15.50
C GLN A 172 20.71 -5.30 -16.59
N GLU A 173 21.83 -6.03 -16.53
CA GLU A 173 22.10 -7.14 -17.46
C GLU A 173 21.04 -8.26 -17.33
N ASP A 174 20.68 -8.63 -16.10
CA ASP A 174 19.64 -9.63 -15.83
C ASP A 174 18.24 -9.16 -16.26
N VAL A 175 17.96 -7.86 -16.11
CA VAL A 175 16.73 -7.23 -16.57
C VAL A 175 16.66 -7.24 -18.09
N ASP A 176 17.74 -6.89 -18.78
CA ASP A 176 17.82 -6.89 -20.24
C ASP A 176 17.60 -8.32 -20.80
N GLU A 177 18.17 -9.35 -20.16
CA GLU A 177 17.93 -10.75 -20.55
C GLU A 177 16.45 -11.14 -20.37
N ARG A 178 15.82 -10.74 -19.25
CA ARG A 178 14.39 -10.99 -19.01
C ARG A 178 13.47 -10.18 -19.93
N ASN A 179 13.90 -9.00 -20.39
CA ASN A 179 13.13 -8.16 -21.31
C ASN A 179 12.94 -8.83 -22.67
N ASP A 180 13.93 -9.58 -23.16
CA ASP A 180 13.78 -10.35 -24.40
C ASP A 180 12.67 -11.41 -24.27
N ASP A 181 12.63 -12.15 -23.15
CA ASP A 181 11.55 -13.11 -22.86
C ASP A 181 10.19 -12.41 -22.70
N TYR A 182 10.18 -11.24 -22.07
CA TYR A 182 8.98 -10.45 -21.86
C TYR A 182 8.37 -9.93 -23.16
N ILE A 183 9.20 -9.42 -24.07
CA ILE A 183 8.77 -9.00 -25.42
C ILE A 183 8.15 -10.19 -26.18
N GLU A 184 8.70 -11.40 -26.03
CA GLU A 184 8.11 -12.59 -26.65
C GLU A 184 6.72 -12.95 -26.08
N GLU A 185 6.48 -12.67 -24.79
CA GLU A 185 5.21 -12.98 -24.11
C GLU A 185 4.14 -11.89 -24.32
N TYR A 186 4.50 -10.62 -24.17
CA TYR A 186 3.58 -9.49 -24.15
C TYR A 186 3.56 -8.65 -25.43
N ASP A 187 4.43 -8.95 -26.41
CA ASP A 187 4.63 -8.19 -27.68
C ASP A 187 5.04 -6.72 -27.48
N GLU A 188 5.45 -6.36 -26.27
CA GLU A 188 5.89 -5.02 -25.84
C GLU A 188 7.08 -5.16 -24.89
N SER A 189 7.95 -4.15 -24.88
CA SER A 189 9.08 -4.10 -23.95
C SER A 189 8.65 -3.58 -22.58
N TYR A 190 9.43 -3.86 -21.53
CA TYR A 190 9.20 -3.27 -20.22
C TYR A 190 9.15 -1.73 -20.28
N ASP A 191 10.09 -1.11 -20.99
CA ASP A 191 10.15 0.35 -21.16
C ASP A 191 8.86 0.92 -21.78
N ASP A 192 8.33 0.27 -22.81
CA ASP A 192 7.11 0.72 -23.49
C ASP A 192 5.89 0.64 -22.54
N ILE A 193 5.82 -0.42 -21.71
CA ILE A 193 4.74 -0.56 -20.73
C ILE A 193 4.87 0.45 -19.59
N LEU A 194 6.08 0.69 -19.09
CA LEU A 194 6.33 1.67 -18.03
C LEU A 194 6.01 3.09 -18.50
N ASP A 195 6.29 3.44 -19.76
CA ASP A 195 5.93 4.73 -20.36
C ASP A 195 4.40 4.96 -20.37
N ASP A 196 3.61 3.89 -20.36
CA ASP A 196 2.15 3.92 -20.32
C ASP A 196 1.57 3.95 -18.90
N ILE A 197 2.41 3.87 -17.85
CA ILE A 197 2.02 3.93 -16.44
C ILE A 197 2.24 5.34 -15.87
N ASP A 198 1.16 5.96 -15.40
CA ASP A 198 1.24 7.15 -14.55
C ASP A 198 1.43 6.71 -13.09
N TYR A 199 2.67 6.84 -12.60
CA TYR A 199 3.04 6.53 -11.22
C TYR A 199 2.98 7.77 -10.35
N SER A 200 2.39 7.62 -9.16
CA SER A 200 2.45 8.64 -8.12
C SER A 200 2.63 8.00 -6.75
N VAL A 201 3.41 8.68 -5.92
CA VAL A 201 3.70 8.27 -4.55
C VAL A 201 3.32 9.38 -3.58
N THR A 202 2.77 8.99 -2.43
CA THR A 202 2.53 9.86 -1.29
C THR A 202 3.23 9.26 -0.08
N VAL A 203 4.04 10.07 0.58
CA VAL A 203 4.78 9.69 1.78
C VAL A 203 4.27 10.56 2.94
N GLU A 204 3.82 9.93 4.03
CA GLU A 204 3.28 10.62 5.20
C GLU A 204 4.40 11.17 6.13
N ASP A 205 4.00 11.91 7.17
CA ASP A 205 4.94 12.42 8.17
C ASP A 205 5.62 11.26 8.93
N ALA A 206 6.94 11.35 9.10
CA ALA A 206 7.71 10.34 9.82
C ALA A 206 7.44 10.33 11.33
N VAL A 207 7.38 9.13 11.90
CA VAL A 207 7.38 8.90 13.36
C VAL A 207 8.80 8.51 13.79
N GLU A 208 9.57 9.49 14.26
CA GLU A 208 10.95 9.28 14.73
C GLU A 208 11.00 8.85 16.21
N ASP A 209 11.80 7.82 16.51
CA ASP A 209 12.20 7.43 17.86
C ASP A 209 13.72 7.20 17.95
N GLY A 210 14.46 8.24 18.36
CA GLY A 210 15.90 8.14 18.48
C GLY A 210 16.57 8.01 17.11
N ASP A 211 17.13 6.82 16.84
CA ASP A 211 17.85 6.48 15.60
C ASP A 211 16.99 5.62 14.65
N SER A 212 15.69 5.47 14.92
CA SER A 212 14.72 4.85 14.00
C SER A 212 13.62 5.83 13.61
N ALA A 213 13.04 5.59 12.44
CA ALA A 213 11.84 6.28 11.98
C ALA A 213 10.95 5.31 11.20
N THR A 214 9.64 5.43 11.37
CA THR A 214 8.67 4.78 10.48
C THR A 214 7.93 5.82 9.64
N VAL A 215 7.64 5.46 8.40
CA VAL A 215 6.96 6.33 7.44
C VAL A 215 5.91 5.50 6.71
N ASP A 216 4.66 5.94 6.76
CA ASP A 216 3.61 5.34 5.94
C ASP A 216 3.66 5.91 4.52
N TRP A 217 3.46 5.06 3.53
CA TRP A 217 3.49 5.45 2.12
C TRP A 217 2.34 4.80 1.35
N GLN A 218 1.95 5.45 0.26
CA GLN A 218 0.96 4.96 -0.68
C GLN A 218 1.40 5.27 -2.11
N GLU A 219 1.34 4.27 -2.97
CA GLU A 219 1.61 4.37 -4.40
C GLU A 219 0.33 4.13 -5.20
N THR A 220 0.23 4.81 -6.32
CA THR A 220 -0.84 4.63 -7.30
C THR A 220 -0.23 4.50 -8.68
N TYR A 221 -0.66 3.47 -9.39
CA TYR A 221 -0.26 3.14 -10.75
C TYR A 221 -1.51 3.23 -11.63
N GLU A 222 -1.52 4.13 -12.61
CA GLU A 222 -2.60 4.23 -13.60
C GLU A 222 -2.08 3.85 -14.98
N TYR A 223 -2.49 2.68 -15.49
CA TYR A 223 -2.10 2.20 -16.81
C TYR A 223 -3.00 2.78 -17.90
N SER A 224 -2.37 3.37 -18.91
CA SER A 224 -3.03 4.04 -20.03
C SER A 224 -2.79 3.37 -21.40
N GLY A 225 -1.98 2.31 -21.43
CA GLY A 225 -1.67 1.55 -22.63
C GLY A 225 -2.80 0.63 -23.09
N ASP A 226 -2.58 -0.07 -24.22
CA ASP A 226 -3.56 -0.95 -24.86
C ASP A 226 -3.25 -2.44 -24.80
N ASN A 227 -2.27 -2.85 -23.97
CA ASN A 227 -1.91 -4.25 -23.76
C ASN A 227 -2.88 -4.96 -22.79
N ASP A 228 -3.97 -5.50 -23.35
CA ASP A 228 -4.99 -6.24 -22.59
C ASP A 228 -4.40 -7.45 -21.82
N THR A 229 -3.35 -8.10 -22.34
CA THR A 229 -2.71 -9.27 -21.68
C THR A 229 -1.98 -8.83 -20.42
N PHE A 230 -1.15 -7.80 -20.52
CA PHE A 230 -0.48 -7.21 -19.38
C PHE A 230 -1.51 -6.74 -18.34
N LEU A 231 -2.54 -6.01 -18.78
CA LEU A 231 -3.57 -5.49 -17.88
C LEU A 231 -4.31 -6.61 -17.12
N GLU A 232 -4.69 -7.69 -17.81
CA GLU A 232 -5.35 -8.84 -17.19
C GLU A 232 -4.44 -9.59 -16.20
N GLU A 233 -3.14 -9.71 -16.48
CA GLU A 233 -2.21 -10.50 -15.66
C GLU A 233 -1.56 -9.71 -14.52
N ALA A 234 -1.15 -8.47 -14.76
CA ALA A 234 -0.48 -7.62 -13.76
C ALA A 234 -1.48 -6.90 -12.84
N PHE A 235 -2.61 -6.44 -13.40
CA PHE A 235 -3.59 -5.63 -12.65
C PHE A 235 -4.99 -6.26 -12.58
N ASP A 236 -5.14 -7.56 -12.81
CA ASP A 236 -6.43 -8.28 -12.77
C ASP A 236 -7.52 -7.66 -13.69
N GLY A 237 -7.09 -6.92 -14.72
CA GLY A 237 -7.95 -6.20 -15.66
C GLY A 237 -8.34 -4.78 -15.22
N ASP A 238 -7.87 -4.30 -14.07
CA ASP A 238 -8.11 -2.95 -13.58
C ASP A 238 -7.02 -1.98 -14.09
N THR A 239 -7.41 -0.79 -14.52
CA THR A 239 -6.46 0.23 -15.02
C THR A 239 -5.77 1.01 -13.91
N THR A 240 -6.18 0.80 -12.67
CA THR A 240 -5.63 1.50 -11.51
C THR A 240 -5.31 0.47 -10.44
N TYR A 241 -4.07 0.52 -9.97
CA TYR A 241 -3.58 -0.30 -8.87
C TYR A 241 -3.05 0.63 -7.77
N GLU A 242 -3.43 0.33 -6.53
CA GLU A 242 -2.99 1.08 -5.35
C GLU A 242 -2.26 0.12 -4.43
N SER A 243 -1.12 0.55 -3.89
CA SER A 243 -0.33 -0.16 -2.90
C SER A 243 -0.03 0.77 -1.74
N ASP A 244 0.01 0.25 -0.52
CA ASP A 244 0.38 1.01 0.67
C ASP A 244 1.21 0.14 1.62
N GLY A 245 2.03 0.79 2.42
CA GLY A 245 2.90 0.12 3.38
C GLY A 245 3.50 1.08 4.38
N THR A 246 4.29 0.51 5.28
CA THR A 246 5.11 1.26 6.24
C THR A 246 6.56 0.95 5.96
N MET A 247 7.40 1.97 5.90
CA MET A 247 8.85 1.83 5.74
C MET A 247 9.54 2.11 7.07
N LEU A 248 10.50 1.24 7.44
CA LEU A 248 11.43 1.48 8.53
C LEU A 248 12.72 2.09 7.98
N LEU A 249 13.14 3.20 8.58
CA LEU A 249 14.42 3.85 8.33
C LEU A 249 15.27 3.85 9.60
N CYS A 250 16.57 3.66 9.42
CA CYS A 250 17.57 3.67 10.47
C CYS A 250 18.60 4.77 10.24
N ARG A 251 19.03 5.41 11.32
CA ARG A 251 20.00 6.50 11.26
C ARG A 251 21.41 6.01 11.55
N ALA A 252 22.33 6.28 10.63
CA ALA A 252 23.77 6.08 10.80
C ALA A 252 24.52 7.35 10.41
N ASP A 253 25.48 7.78 11.25
CA ASP A 253 26.32 8.97 10.98
C ASP A 253 25.54 10.25 10.61
N ASP A 254 24.42 10.50 11.30
CA ASP A 254 23.50 11.63 11.08
C ASP A 254 22.73 11.59 9.73
N GLU A 255 22.76 10.47 9.02
CA GLU A 255 22.02 10.22 7.77
C GLU A 255 21.03 9.06 7.93
N TRP A 256 19.90 9.13 7.22
CA TRP A 256 18.85 8.11 7.24
C TRP A 256 19.00 7.15 6.06
N PHE A 257 18.78 5.87 6.33
CA PHE A 257 18.84 4.78 5.37
C PHE A 257 17.59 3.91 5.49
N VAL A 258 17.14 3.34 4.39
CA VAL A 258 16.01 2.39 4.35
C VAL A 258 16.48 1.05 4.89
N LYS A 259 15.86 0.58 5.97
CA LYS A 259 16.12 -0.74 6.55
C LYS A 259 15.11 -1.77 6.06
N ASP A 260 13.83 -1.38 5.99
CA ASP A 260 12.78 -2.26 5.48
C ASP A 260 11.70 -1.41 4.79
N PRO A 261 11.53 -1.51 3.45
CA PRO A 261 10.51 -0.76 2.72
C PRO A 261 9.07 -1.22 3.01
N TYR A 262 8.88 -2.43 3.54
CA TYR A 262 7.59 -3.06 3.83
C TYR A 262 7.54 -3.55 5.29
N TYR A 263 7.98 -2.70 6.21
CA TYR A 263 8.04 -2.98 7.64
C TYR A 263 6.71 -3.50 8.19
N ASP A 264 6.77 -4.67 8.80
CA ASP A 264 5.68 -5.30 9.54
C ASP A 264 6.22 -5.74 10.90
N GLU A 265 5.59 -5.27 11.98
CA GLU A 265 6.01 -5.55 13.35
C GLU A 265 6.14 -7.06 13.65
N ASP A 266 5.40 -7.92 12.95
CA ASP A 266 5.41 -9.37 13.18
C ASP A 266 6.53 -10.10 12.40
N TYR A 267 7.15 -9.46 11.40
CA TYR A 267 8.06 -10.12 10.46
C TYR A 267 9.40 -9.41 10.25
N SER A 268 9.48 -8.12 10.60
CA SER A 268 10.64 -7.28 10.36
C SER A 268 11.57 -7.19 11.56
N GLU A 269 12.83 -6.89 11.28
CA GLU A 269 13.83 -6.56 12.28
C GLU A 269 13.85 -5.05 12.54
N ASN A 270 14.15 -4.65 13.76
CA ASN A 270 14.40 -3.25 14.10
C ASN A 270 15.83 -2.83 13.71
N CYS A 271 16.15 -1.54 13.87
CA CYS A 271 17.49 -0.99 13.59
C CYS A 271 18.63 -1.62 14.41
N ASP A 272 18.33 -2.35 15.48
CA ASP A 272 19.31 -3.09 16.28
C ASP A 272 19.46 -4.56 15.85
N GLY A 273 18.71 -5.00 14.84
CA GLY A 273 18.67 -6.36 14.34
C GLY A 273 17.86 -7.32 15.22
N GLU A 274 17.14 -6.84 16.24
CA GLU A 274 16.21 -7.67 17.01
C GLU A 274 14.83 -7.70 16.33
N SER A 275 14.11 -8.82 16.44
CA SER A 275 12.73 -8.95 15.95
C SER A 275 11.82 -7.86 16.52
N ALA A 276 11.02 -7.22 15.67
CA ALA A 276 10.10 -6.15 16.06
C ALA A 276 9.00 -6.59 17.05
N ASP A 277 8.54 -7.84 16.95
CA ASP A 277 7.50 -8.40 17.81
C ASP A 277 7.99 -8.70 19.25
N GLY A 278 9.30 -8.58 19.49
CA GLY A 278 9.96 -8.88 20.75
C GLY A 278 9.96 -10.36 21.13
N ASN A 279 9.51 -11.25 20.25
CA ASN A 279 9.75 -12.68 20.38
C ASN A 279 11.05 -13.00 19.64
N ASP A 280 12.11 -13.22 20.41
CA ASP A 280 13.31 -13.92 19.98
C ASP A 280 12.97 -15.42 19.80
N ASP A 281 11.98 -15.72 18.95
CA ASP A 281 11.71 -17.08 18.51
C ASP A 281 12.69 -17.35 17.36
N GLY A 282 13.94 -17.59 17.74
CA GLY A 282 14.96 -18.24 16.93
C GLY A 282 14.56 -19.68 16.57
N ASP A 283 13.40 -19.85 15.94
CA ASP A 283 12.99 -21.05 15.26
C ASP A 283 13.59 -21.03 13.85
N ASP A 284 14.88 -21.32 13.82
CA ASP A 284 15.53 -22.24 12.88
C ASP A 284 14.61 -22.70 11.72
N TYR A 285 14.59 -21.94 10.62
CA TYR A 285 14.03 -22.37 9.33
C TYR A 285 14.89 -23.45 8.64
N SER A 286 15.71 -24.22 9.37
CA SER A 286 16.36 -25.43 8.87
C SER A 286 15.60 -26.71 9.22
N ASP A 287 14.33 -26.83 8.81
CA ASP A 287 13.79 -28.17 8.56
C ASP A 287 12.62 -28.20 7.57
N GLY A 288 12.97 -28.56 6.34
CA GLY A 288 12.17 -29.54 5.61
C GLY A 288 11.34 -29.03 4.42
N ILE A 289 11.99 -28.92 3.25
CA ILE A 289 11.36 -29.38 2.01
C ILE A 289 12.29 -30.40 1.34
N TYR A 290 11.75 -31.61 1.24
CA TYR A 290 12.30 -32.79 0.54
C TYR A 290 12.12 -32.70 -0.97
#